data_AF-A0A9I9E924-F1
#
_entry.id   AF-A0A9I9E924-F1
#
_cell.length_a   1.000
_cell.length_b   1.000
_cell.length_c   1.000
_cell.angle_alpha   90.00
_cell.angle_beta   90.00
_cell.angle_gamma   90.00
#
_symmetry.space_group_name_H-M   'P 1'
#
loop_
_entity.id
_entity.type
_entity.pdbx_description
1 polymer ?
#
loop_
_entity_poly.entity_id
_entity_poly.type
_entity_poly.pdbx_seq_one_letter_code
_entity_poly.pdbx_strand_id
1 'polypeptide(L)'
;MARLADATPVILPTHIDYNFLLNPKLLESKITEKSRLLILCSPSNLTGSVYPKELLEKIAELVAKHPRLLVLSNEIYEHIIYSPAMHKLCIIARHVGFTMSGWRLGYLASPKPFVSACGKIQSQIISEIGQKCGRLNIGEKTTMEPLNASTM
;
A
#
# COMPACT_ATOMS: atom_id res chain seq x y z
N MET A 1 1.51 10.81 10.54
CA MET A 1 2.52 9.84 10.07
C MET A 1 3.61 10.50 9.25
N ALA A 2 3.37 11.03 8.05
CA ALA A 2 4.43 11.64 7.22
C ALA A 2 5.29 12.67 7.97
N ARG A 3 4.65 13.64 8.65
CA ARG A 3 5.36 14.65 9.45
C ARG A 3 6.13 14.09 10.66
N LEU A 4 5.75 12.93 11.20
CA LEU A 4 6.49 12.27 12.29
C LEU A 4 7.79 11.63 11.80
N ALA A 5 7.88 11.36 10.50
CA ALA A 5 9.09 10.88 9.83
C ALA A 5 9.80 12.04 9.09
N ASP A 6 9.57 13.29 9.52
CA ASP A 6 10.11 14.52 8.93
C ASP A 6 9.85 14.68 7.42
N ALA A 7 8.83 14.00 6.89
CA ALA A 7 8.45 14.10 5.48
C ALA A 7 7.39 15.19 5.26
N THR A 8 7.48 15.86 4.10
CA THR A 8 6.49 16.85 3.67
C THR A 8 5.32 16.16 2.95
N PRO A 9 4.09 16.18 3.50
CA PRO A 9 2.93 15.63 2.81
C PRO A 9 2.53 16.53 1.64
N VAL A 10 2.38 15.95 0.46
CA VAL A 10 1.81 16.60 -0.72
C VAL A 10 0.43 16.01 -0.96
N ILE A 11 -0.61 16.82 -0.79
CA ILE A 11 -2.00 16.38 -0.92
C ILE A 11 -2.44 16.51 -2.38
N LEU A 12 -2.99 15.44 -2.94
CA LEU A 12 -3.58 15.40 -4.28
C LEU A 12 -5.10 15.42 -4.13
N PRO A 13 -5.78 16.56 -4.35
CA PRO A 13 -7.23 16.62 -4.23
C PRO A 13 -7.89 15.78 -5.33
N THR A 14 -8.91 15.01 -4.94
CA THR A 14 -9.79 14.27 -5.86
C THR A 14 -11.20 14.83 -5.76
N HIS A 15 -12.03 14.60 -6.78
CA HIS A 15 -13.37 15.17 -6.88
C HIS A 15 -14.44 14.09 -6.93
N ILE A 16 -15.64 14.43 -6.45
CA ILE A 16 -16.78 13.50 -6.42
C ILE A 16 -17.21 13.07 -7.82
N ASP A 17 -17.10 13.95 -8.82
CA ASP A 17 -17.43 13.67 -10.23
C ASP A 17 -16.60 12.51 -10.81
N TYR A 18 -15.44 12.24 -10.22
CA TYR A 18 -14.54 11.14 -10.61
C TYR A 18 -14.48 10.05 -9.53
N ASN A 19 -15.52 9.91 -8.71
CA ASN A 19 -15.60 8.95 -7.60
C ASN A 19 -14.40 9.03 -6.65
N PHE A 20 -13.85 10.23 -6.45
CA PHE A 20 -12.64 10.47 -5.64
C PHE A 20 -11.39 9.69 -6.09
N LEU A 21 -11.35 9.20 -7.33
CA LEU A 21 -10.19 8.51 -7.89
C LEU A 21 -9.09 9.51 -8.25
N LEU A 22 -7.83 9.08 -8.08
CA LEU A 22 -6.67 9.90 -8.43
C LEU A 22 -6.58 10.09 -9.94
N ASN A 23 -6.43 11.34 -10.38
CA ASN A 23 -6.10 11.67 -11.76
C ASN A 23 -4.58 11.47 -12.00
N PRO A 24 -4.15 10.58 -12.92
CA PRO A 24 -2.74 10.36 -13.21
C PRO A 24 -1.99 11.61 -13.68
N LYS A 25 -2.65 12.51 -14.41
CA LYS A 25 -2.04 13.78 -14.86
C LYS A 25 -1.71 14.70 -13.69
N LEU A 26 -2.60 14.71 -12.68
CA LEU A 26 -2.35 15.49 -11.45
C LEU A 26 -1.17 14.90 -10.68
N LEU A 27 -1.10 13.57 -10.56
CA LEU A 27 0.03 12.89 -9.95
C LEU A 27 1.34 13.26 -10.65
N GLU A 28 1.41 13.14 -11.97
CA GLU A 28 2.59 13.48 -12.78
C GLU A 28 3.05 14.93 -12.55
N SER A 29 2.11 15.89 -12.55
CA SER A 29 2.41 17.31 -12.33
C SER A 29 2.97 17.64 -10.93
N LYS A 30 2.81 16.73 -9.97
CA LYS A 30 3.23 16.91 -8.56
C LYS A 30 4.43 16.06 -8.19
N ILE A 31 4.90 15.17 -9.07
CA ILE A 31 6.13 14.43 -8.85
C ILE A 31 7.32 15.39 -8.99
N THR A 32 8.22 15.33 -8.02
CA THR A 32 9.47 16.10 -7.97
C THR A 32 10.61 15.16 -7.61
N GLU A 33 11.86 15.63 -7.69
CA GLU A 33 13.03 14.87 -7.24
C GLU A 33 12.99 14.49 -5.74
N LYS A 34 12.17 15.19 -4.95
CA LYS A 34 11.96 14.91 -3.52
C LYS A 34 10.83 13.90 -3.27
N SER A 35 10.03 13.56 -4.29
CA SER A 35 8.92 12.62 -4.15
C SER A 35 9.44 11.21 -3.84
N ARG A 36 9.05 10.67 -2.69
CA ARG A 36 9.58 9.39 -2.18
C ARG A 36 8.53 8.31 -1.97
N LEU A 37 7.30 8.69 -1.58
CA LEU A 37 6.26 7.74 -1.24
C LEU A 37 4.90 8.21 -1.76
N LEU A 38 4.26 7.39 -2.58
CA LEU A 38 2.85 7.49 -2.95
C LEU A 38 2.04 6.54 -2.05
N ILE A 39 0.96 7.03 -1.46
CA ILE A 39 0.06 6.21 -0.63
C ILE A 39 -1.24 6.01 -1.42
N LEU A 40 -1.60 4.75 -1.67
CA LEU A 40 -2.88 4.37 -2.26
C LEU A 40 -3.68 3.60 -1.22
N CYS A 41 -4.97 3.93 -1.08
CA CYS A 41 -5.91 3.19 -0.25
C CYS A 41 -7.05 2.70 -1.15
N SER A 42 -7.13 1.38 -1.33
CA SER A 42 -8.16 0.76 -2.15
C SER A 42 -8.54 -0.59 -1.53
N PRO A 43 -9.81 -0.80 -1.14
CA PRO A 43 -10.89 0.19 -1.07
C PRO A 43 -10.56 1.37 -0.13
N SER A 44 -11.00 2.56 -0.53
CA SER A 44 -10.66 3.82 0.15
C SER A 44 -11.50 4.01 1.41
N ASN A 45 -10.84 4.48 2.47
CA ASN A 45 -11.48 5.13 3.60
C ASN A 45 -11.15 6.63 3.51
N LEU A 46 -12.11 7.57 3.46
CA LEU A 46 -13.54 7.43 3.79
C LEU A 46 -14.47 7.09 2.62
N THR A 47 -14.01 7.22 1.37
CA THR A 47 -14.91 7.35 0.20
C THR A 47 -15.52 6.05 -0.31
N GLY A 48 -15.01 4.88 0.11
CA GLY A 48 -15.42 3.58 -0.41
C GLY A 48 -14.96 3.30 -1.84
N SER A 49 -14.26 4.24 -2.48
CA SER A 49 -13.81 4.11 -3.87
C SER A 49 -12.85 2.94 -4.03
N VAL A 50 -13.08 2.14 -5.09
CA VAL A 50 -12.20 1.04 -5.49
C VAL A 50 -11.49 1.44 -6.78
N TYR A 51 -10.17 1.32 -6.80
CA TYR A 51 -9.38 1.66 -7.98
C TYR A 51 -9.54 0.58 -9.05
N PRO A 52 -9.98 0.92 -10.28
CA PRO A 52 -10.04 -0.04 -11.37
C PRO A 52 -8.63 -0.42 -11.84
N LYS A 53 -8.49 -1.63 -12.39
CA LYS A 53 -7.21 -2.21 -12.83
C LYS A 53 -6.48 -1.30 -13.82
N GLU A 54 -7.20 -0.76 -14.79
CA GLU A 54 -6.65 0.08 -15.86
C GLU A 54 -6.09 1.40 -15.30
N LEU A 55 -6.67 1.93 -14.22
CA LEU A 55 -6.15 3.13 -13.56
C LEU A 55 -4.88 2.81 -12.77
N LEU A 56 -4.84 1.66 -12.10
CA LEU A 56 -3.68 1.20 -11.35
C LEU A 56 -2.49 0.92 -12.26
N GLU A 57 -2.74 0.32 -13.42
CA GLU A 57 -1.71 0.10 -14.45
C GLU A 57 -1.10 1.44 -14.91
N LYS A 58 -1.93 2.45 -15.20
CA LYS A 58 -1.44 3.79 -15.55
C LYS A 58 -0.63 4.44 -14.44
N ILE A 59 -1.03 4.27 -13.17
CA ILE A 59 -0.27 4.77 -12.02
C ILE A 59 1.05 4.01 -11.90
N ALA A 60 1.05 2.68 -12.09
CA ALA A 60 2.24 1.85 -12.02
C ALA A 60 3.26 2.23 -13.12
N GLU A 61 2.81 2.43 -14.35
CA GLU A 61 3.64 2.91 -15.46
C GLU A 61 4.27 4.28 -15.15
N LEU A 62 3.51 5.20 -14.56
CA LEU A 62 4.03 6.50 -14.16
C LEU A 62 5.09 6.35 -13.05
N VAL A 63 4.81 5.56 -12.02
CA VAL A 63 5.74 5.30 -10.92
C VAL A 63 7.03 4.65 -11.42
N ALA A 64 6.95 3.72 -12.38
CA ALA A 64 8.10 3.03 -12.95
C ALA A 64 9.13 3.99 -13.60
N LYS A 65 8.68 5.16 -14.08
CA LYS A 65 9.57 6.21 -14.61
C LYS A 65 10.39 6.93 -13.53
N HIS A 66 10.03 6.76 -12.25
CA HIS A 66 10.66 7.44 -11.12
C HIS A 66 11.27 6.41 -10.14
N PRO A 67 12.55 6.02 -10.31
CA PRO A 67 13.15 4.91 -9.55
C PRO A 67 13.23 5.14 -8.04
N ARG A 68 13.11 6.39 -7.59
CA ARG A 68 13.07 6.76 -6.16
C ARG A 68 11.66 6.69 -5.56
N LEU A 69 10.61 6.63 -6.37
CA LEU A 69 9.24 6.68 -5.90
C LEU A 69 8.77 5.28 -5.48
N LEU A 70 8.39 5.15 -4.20
CA LEU A 70 7.80 3.93 -3.66
C LEU A 70 6.28 4.08 -3.59
N VAL A 71 5.56 2.95 -3.57
CA VAL A 71 4.11 2.93 -3.36
C VAL A 71 3.79 2.10 -2.12
N LEU A 72 3.03 2.70 -1.20
CA LEU A 72 2.40 2.02 -0.08
C LEU A 72 0.93 1.75 -0.43
N SER A 73 0.56 0.48 -0.51
CA SER A 73 -0.82 0.07 -0.76
C SER A 73 -1.49 -0.34 0.55
N ASN A 74 -2.51 0.42 0.95
CA ASN A 74 -3.37 0.08 2.08
C ASN A 74 -4.62 -0.64 1.56
N GLU A 75 -4.70 -1.93 1.85
CA GLU A 75 -5.70 -2.86 1.34
C GLU A 75 -6.52 -3.49 2.46
N ILE A 76 -6.59 -2.83 3.62
CA ILE A 76 -7.29 -3.36 4.81
C ILE A 76 -8.78 -3.68 4.54
N TYR A 77 -9.38 -3.03 3.56
CA TYR A 77 -10.78 -3.24 3.17
C TYR A 77 -10.94 -4.19 1.98
N GLU A 78 -9.92 -4.96 1.58
CA GLU A 78 -9.97 -5.80 0.37
C GLU A 78 -11.13 -6.80 0.33
N HIS A 79 -11.61 -7.24 1.49
CA HIS A 79 -12.75 -8.15 1.61
C HIS A 79 -14.10 -7.44 1.77
N ILE A 80 -14.11 -6.11 1.95
CA ILE A 80 -15.31 -5.27 2.05
C ILE A 80 -15.52 -4.57 0.71
N ILE A 81 -15.91 -5.35 -0.29
CA ILE A 81 -16.13 -4.89 -1.67
C ILE A 81 -17.50 -5.35 -2.14
N TYR A 82 -18.25 -4.43 -2.74
CA TYR A 82 -19.55 -4.72 -3.33
C TYR A 82 -19.40 -5.04 -4.82
N SER A 83 -20.02 -6.13 -5.25
CA SER A 83 -20.10 -6.49 -6.68
C SER A 83 -20.71 -5.34 -7.50
N PRO A 84 -20.20 -5.06 -8.71
CA PRO A 84 -19.26 -5.87 -9.50
C PRO A 84 -17.77 -5.51 -9.33
N ALA A 85 -17.39 -4.69 -8.34
CA ALA A 85 -15.99 -4.29 -8.17
C ALA A 85 -15.09 -5.47 -7.75
N MET A 86 -13.87 -5.52 -8.30
CA MET A 86 -12.85 -6.52 -7.97
C MET A 86 -11.56 -5.83 -7.54
N HIS A 87 -10.95 -6.29 -6.45
CA HIS A 87 -9.63 -5.82 -6.02
C HIS A 87 -8.55 -6.77 -6.54
N LYS A 88 -7.69 -6.25 -7.41
CA LYS A 88 -6.51 -6.96 -7.93
C LYS A 88 -5.32 -6.00 -7.90
N LEU A 89 -4.68 -5.86 -6.74
CA LEU A 89 -3.42 -5.16 -6.62
C LEU A 89 -2.30 -6.12 -6.23
N CYS A 90 -1.14 -5.91 -6.85
CA CYS A 90 0.13 -6.46 -6.39
C CYS A 90 1.13 -5.29 -6.33
N ILE A 91 1.34 -4.73 -5.14
CA ILE A 91 2.27 -3.61 -4.92
C ILE A 91 3.30 -3.96 -3.85
N ILE A 92 4.49 -3.38 -4.01
CA ILE A 92 5.76 -3.53 -3.28
C ILE A 92 5.63 -3.45 -1.76
N ALA A 93 4.56 -2.88 -1.19
CA ALA A 93 4.31 -2.91 0.25
C ALA A 93 2.80 -3.09 0.50
N ARG A 94 2.41 -4.28 0.95
CA ARG A 94 1.02 -4.65 1.27
C ARG A 94 0.80 -4.57 2.78
N HIS A 95 -0.24 -3.87 3.21
CA HIS A 95 -0.77 -3.95 4.57
C HIS A 95 -2.18 -4.52 4.55
N VAL A 96 -2.36 -5.71 5.15
CA VAL A 96 -3.69 -6.28 5.39
C VAL A 96 -3.89 -6.38 6.90
N GLY A 97 -4.99 -5.83 7.36
CA GLY A 97 -5.51 -6.07 8.69
C GLY A 97 -6.79 -6.87 8.55
N PHE A 98 -6.82 -8.09 9.09
CA PHE A 98 -8.11 -8.69 9.42
C PHE A 98 -8.73 -7.83 10.53
N THR A 99 -10.01 -7.49 10.39
CA THR A 99 -10.75 -6.65 11.35
C THR A 99 -10.90 -7.34 12.70
N MET A 100 -9.82 -7.31 13.47
CA MET A 100 -9.72 -7.64 14.88
C MET A 100 -9.26 -6.36 15.58
N SER A 101 -10.05 -5.29 15.49
CA SER A 101 -9.67 -3.93 15.92
C SER A 101 -9.18 -3.89 17.38
N GLY A 102 -9.74 -4.74 18.25
CA GLY A 102 -9.31 -4.90 19.65
C GLY A 102 -8.04 -5.75 19.86
N TRP A 103 -7.65 -6.58 18.89
CA TRP A 103 -6.47 -7.44 18.99
C TRP A 103 -5.20 -6.78 18.45
N ARG A 104 -5.34 -5.63 17.77
CA ARG A 104 -4.24 -4.82 17.25
C ARG A 104 -3.30 -5.60 16.31
N LEU A 105 -3.86 -6.49 15.47
CA LEU A 105 -3.10 -7.28 14.50
C LEU A 105 -3.09 -6.62 13.11
N GLY A 106 -1.90 -6.52 12.53
CA GLY A 106 -1.67 -6.09 11.14
C GLY A 106 -0.31 -6.59 10.68
N TYR A 107 -0.08 -6.65 9.38
CA TYR A 107 1.20 -7.05 8.82
C TYR A 107 1.64 -6.15 7.67
N LEU A 108 2.93 -6.20 7.36
CA LEU A 108 3.55 -5.54 6.21
C LEU A 108 4.28 -6.58 5.37
N ALA A 109 3.94 -6.70 4.09
CA ALA A 109 4.69 -7.52 3.13
C ALA A 109 5.40 -6.59 2.13
N SER A 110 6.74 -6.60 2.10
CA SER A 110 7.56 -5.69 1.30
C SER A 110 8.91 -6.34 0.92
N PRO A 111 9.72 -5.79 -0.01
CA PRO A 111 11.07 -6.30 -0.24
C PRO A 111 11.90 -6.39 1.04
N LYS A 112 12.77 -7.41 1.10
CA LYS A 112 13.56 -7.76 2.29
C LYS A 112 14.24 -6.57 2.99
N PRO A 113 14.86 -5.61 2.28
CA PRO A 113 15.51 -4.47 2.94
C PRO A 113 14.54 -3.62 3.77
N PHE A 114 13.31 -3.40 3.28
CA PHE A 114 12.29 -2.62 3.99
C PHE A 114 11.72 -3.40 5.17
N VAL A 115 11.41 -4.68 4.99
CA VAL A 115 10.90 -5.53 6.09
C VAL A 115 11.93 -5.62 7.23
N SER A 116 13.21 -5.79 6.90
CA SER A 116 14.28 -5.81 7.92
C SER A 116 14.39 -4.48 8.65
N ALA A 117 14.33 -3.35 7.94
CA ALA A 117 14.37 -2.03 8.56
C ALA A 117 13.15 -1.78 9.47
N CYS A 118 11.94 -2.13 9.01
CA CYS A 118 10.72 -2.03 9.80
C CYS A 118 10.78 -2.93 11.05
N GLY A 119 11.29 -4.16 10.92
CA GLY A 119 11.45 -5.09 12.04
C GLY A 119 12.42 -4.57 13.12
N LYS A 120 13.52 -3.90 12.72
CA LYS A 120 14.44 -3.23 13.65
C LYS A 120 13.78 -2.08 14.40
N ILE A 121 12.97 -1.27 13.71
CA ILE A 121 12.23 -0.17 14.35
C ILE A 121 11.19 -0.75 15.32
N GLN A 122 10.44 -1.76 14.88
CA GLN A 122 9.41 -2.40 15.68
C GLN A 122 10.01 -2.96 16.98
N SER A 123 11.13 -3.68 16.93
CA SER A 123 11.73 -4.30 18.12
C SER A 123 12.19 -3.30 19.19
N GLN A 124 12.45 -2.04 18.82
CA GLN A 124 12.83 -0.98 19.76
C GLN A 124 11.62 -0.21 20.32
N ILE A 125 10.47 -0.23 19.62
CA ILE A 125 9.27 0.51 20.04
C ILE A 125 8.29 -0.39 20.81
N ILE A 126 8.10 -1.64 20.35
CA ILE A 126 7.12 -2.57 20.91
C ILE A 126 7.68 -4.00 20.82
N SER A 127 7.61 -4.77 21.92
CA SER A 127 7.84 -6.21 21.86
C SER A 127 6.82 -6.91 20.96
N GLU A 128 7.12 -8.12 20.48
CA GLU A 128 6.26 -8.88 19.56
C GLU A 128 4.77 -8.91 19.98
N ILE A 129 3.88 -9.00 18.98
CA ILE A 129 2.44 -9.12 19.18
C ILE A 129 2.19 -10.32 20.12
N GLY A 130 1.39 -10.12 21.17
CA GLY A 130 1.23 -11.09 22.25
C GLY A 130 1.03 -12.53 21.73
N GLN A 131 1.80 -13.49 22.26
CA GLN A 131 1.93 -14.87 21.76
C GLN A 131 0.60 -15.59 21.45
N LYS A 132 -0.50 -15.25 22.13
CA LYS A 132 -1.84 -15.79 21.85
C LYS A 132 -2.36 -15.43 20.44
N CYS A 133 -1.97 -14.27 19.92
CA CYS A 133 -2.36 -13.78 18.60
C CYS A 133 -1.45 -14.33 17.49
N GLY A 134 -0.15 -14.53 17.76
CA GLY A 134 0.79 -15.12 16.80
C GLY A 134 0.53 -16.59 16.42
N ARG A 135 -0.26 -17.31 17.22
CA ARG A 135 -0.70 -18.69 16.91
C ARG A 135 -1.84 -18.78 15.88
N LEU A 136 -2.44 -17.65 15.49
CA LEU A 136 -3.40 -17.60 14.39
C LEU A 136 -2.61 -17.68 13.08
N ASN A 137 -2.44 -18.91 12.55
CA ASN A 137 -1.82 -19.27 11.27
C ASN A 137 -1.79 -18.14 10.23
N ILE A 138 -0.70 -17.36 10.21
CA ILE A 138 -0.26 -16.66 9.01
C ILE A 138 0.49 -17.73 8.21
N GLY A 139 -0.28 -18.55 7.49
CA GLY A 139 0.25 -19.69 6.74
C GLY A 139 1.37 -19.26 5.78
N GLU A 140 2.38 -20.12 5.68
CA GLU A 140 3.49 -20.05 4.74
C GLU A 140 2.99 -19.78 3.30
N LYS A 141 3.00 -18.53 2.87
CA LYS A 141 3.00 -18.13 1.46
C LYS A 141 4.00 -16.99 1.27
N THR A 142 5.25 -17.26 1.61
CA THR A 142 6.37 -16.31 1.46
C THR A 142 7.27 -16.73 0.31
N THR A 143 6.74 -16.74 -0.91
CA THR A 143 7.55 -16.64 -2.14
C THR A 143 6.72 -15.92 -3.19
N MET A 144 6.85 -14.59 -3.25
CA MET A 144 6.56 -13.87 -4.49
C MET A 144 7.80 -14.02 -5.36
N GLU A 145 7.70 -14.79 -6.44
CA GLU A 145 8.74 -14.85 -7.47
C GLU A 145 8.95 -13.44 -8.05
N PRO A 146 10.21 -12.99 -8.22
CA PRO A 146 10.47 -11.76 -8.95
C PRO A 146 10.05 -11.98 -10.41
N LEU A 147 9.24 -11.06 -10.97
CA LEU A 147 9.07 -10.98 -12.42
C LEU A 147 10.44 -10.71 -13.05
N ASN A 148 11.06 -11.73 -13.63
CA ASN A 148 12.18 -11.57 -14.54
C ASN A 148 11.67 -10.86 -15.79
N ALA A 149 12.26 -9.71 -16.10
CA ALA A 149 12.00 -8.91 -17.30
C ALA A 149 12.62 -9.53 -18.58
N SER A 150 12.71 -10.85 -18.69
CA SER A 150 13.43 -11.54 -19.76
C SER A 150 12.59 -12.58 -20.52
N THR A 151 11.27 -12.48 -20.49
CA THR A 151 10.39 -13.24 -21.39
C THR A 151 9.24 -12.35 -21.85
N MET A 152 9.56 -11.53 -22.87
CA MET A 152 8.63 -11.21 -23.96
C MET A 152 8.86 -12.21 -25.08
#